data_AF-A0AAW2XUN5-F1
#
_entry.id   AF-A0AAW2XUN5-F1
#
_cell.length_a   1.000
_cell.length_b   1.000
_cell.length_c   1.000
_cell.angle_alpha   90.00
_cell.angle_beta   90.00
_cell.angle_gamma   90.00
#
_symmetry.space_group_name_H-M   'P 1'
#
loop_
_entity.id
_entity.type
_entity.pdbx_description
1 polymer ?
#
loop_
_entity_poly.entity_id
_entity_poly.type
_entity_poly.pdbx_seq_one_letter_code
_entity_poly.pdbx_strand_id
1 'polypeptide(L)'
;MLNPIKGLEMRCLGEGRFLIRFNHIINRNRALGGCPWSFEMNTLILGDIGVNENPMNIDLDWCEFYVHVHDLPLSKMNFRVASLIGNALGKFWDMEMDESGRS
;
A
#
# COMPACT_ATOMS: atom_id res chain seq x y z
N MET A 1 -11.57 -9.03 4.18
CA MET A 1 -11.37 -10.36 3.58
C MET A 1 -11.85 -10.32 2.13
N LEU A 2 -10.97 -10.56 1.15
CA LEU A 2 -11.33 -10.58 -0.27
C LEU A 2 -12.42 -11.63 -0.48
N ASN A 3 -13.62 -11.21 -0.87
CA ASN A 3 -14.75 -12.11 -1.10
C ASN A 3 -14.64 -12.66 -2.55
N PRO A 4 -14.30 -13.95 -2.75
CA PRO A 4 -13.90 -14.49 -4.05
C PRO A 4 -15.09 -14.79 -4.97
N ILE A 5 -16.23 -14.10 -4.84
CA ILE A 5 -17.50 -14.40 -5.54
C ILE A 5 -17.34 -14.44 -7.08
N LYS A 6 -16.23 -13.98 -7.64
CA LYS A 6 -15.91 -14.10 -9.08
C LYS A 6 -14.57 -14.78 -9.40
N GLY A 7 -13.86 -15.32 -8.42
CA GLY A 7 -12.53 -15.93 -8.59
C GLY A 7 -11.42 -14.92 -8.89
N LEU A 8 -10.17 -15.37 -8.71
CA LEU A 8 -8.96 -14.72 -9.20
C LEU A 8 -8.05 -15.80 -9.77
N GLU A 9 -7.23 -15.43 -10.74
CA GLU A 9 -6.16 -16.28 -11.25
C GLU A 9 -4.82 -15.71 -10.77
N MET A 10 -3.92 -16.58 -10.32
CA MET A 10 -2.58 -16.18 -9.92
C MET A 10 -1.56 -16.99 -10.72
N ARG A 11 -0.49 -16.33 -11.17
CA ARG A 11 0.62 -16.96 -11.87
C ARG A 11 1.95 -16.45 -11.31
N CYS A 12 2.87 -17.37 -11.00
CA CYS A 12 4.25 -17.02 -10.69
C CYS A 12 4.98 -16.63 -11.98
N LEU A 13 5.64 -15.49 -11.98
CA LEU A 13 6.46 -15.02 -13.11
C LEU A 13 7.96 -15.31 -12.91
N GLY A 14 8.35 -15.71 -11.70
CA GLY A 14 9.75 -15.87 -11.30
C GLY A 14 10.25 -14.66 -10.50
N GLU A 15 11.43 -14.76 -9.89
CA GLU A 15 12.10 -13.65 -9.18
C GLU A 15 11.23 -12.96 -8.11
N GLY A 16 10.36 -13.73 -7.43
CA GLY A 16 9.44 -13.18 -6.43
C GLY A 16 8.28 -12.37 -7.00
N ARG A 17 8.08 -12.36 -8.33
CA ARG A 17 6.97 -11.67 -9.00
C ARG A 17 5.78 -12.61 -9.25
N PHE A 18 4.59 -12.06 -9.03
CA PHE A 18 3.32 -12.76 -9.22
C PHE A 18 2.37 -11.88 -10.04
N LEU A 19 1.69 -12.50 -11.00
CA LEU A 19 0.60 -11.86 -11.73
C LEU A 19 -0.71 -12.29 -11.11
N ILE A 20 -1.49 -11.32 -10.64
CA ILE A 20 -2.83 -11.54 -10.10
C ILE A 20 -3.85 -10.95 -11.08
N ARG A 21 -4.70 -11.79 -11.64
CA ARG A 21 -5.81 -11.38 -12.50
C ARG A 21 -7.11 -11.50 -11.73
N PHE A 22 -7.73 -10.36 -11.48
CA PHE A 22 -9.05 -10.29 -10.88
C PHE A 22 -10.12 -10.37 -11.97
N ASN A 23 -11.10 -11.27 -11.80
CA ASN A 23 -12.24 -11.38 -12.71
C ASN A 23 -13.27 -10.25 -12.54
N HIS A 24 -13.02 -9.32 -11.60
CA HIS A 24 -13.89 -8.18 -11.35
C HIS A 24 -13.11 -6.97 -10.85
N ILE A 25 -13.37 -5.81 -11.45
CA ILE A 25 -12.68 -4.55 -11.11
C ILE A 25 -12.86 -4.12 -9.65
N ILE A 26 -14.01 -4.40 -9.03
CA ILE A 26 -14.23 -4.09 -7.61
C ILE A 26 -13.24 -4.84 -6.70
N ASN A 27 -12.93 -6.10 -7.01
CA ASN A 27 -11.99 -6.89 -6.21
C ASN A 27 -10.57 -6.38 -6.39
N ARG A 28 -10.23 -6.01 -7.63
CA ARG A 28 -8.96 -5.35 -7.96
C ARG A 28 -8.76 -4.05 -7.20
N ASN A 29 -9.75 -3.15 -7.26
CA ASN A 29 -9.67 -1.84 -6.59
C ASN A 29 -9.60 -1.99 -5.07
N ARG A 30 -10.33 -2.96 -4.50
CA ARG A 30 -10.23 -3.29 -3.07
C ARG A 30 -8.85 -3.84 -2.69
N ALA A 31 -8.24 -4.66 -3.55
CA ALA A 31 -6.89 -5.15 -3.32
C ALA A 31 -5.88 -4.00 -3.34
N LEU A 32 -5.92 -3.14 -4.36
CA LEU A 32 -5.01 -2.00 -4.46
C LEU A 32 -5.19 -0.99 -3.31
N GLY A 33 -6.43 -0.64 -2.97
CA GLY A 33 -6.71 0.31 -1.89
C GLY A 33 -6.47 -0.23 -0.48
N GLY A 34 -6.17 -1.53 -0.33
CA GLY A 34 -5.85 -2.17 0.96
C GLY A 34 -4.37 -2.34 1.22
N CYS A 35 -3.48 -1.77 0.38
CA CYS A 35 -2.04 -1.87 0.58
C CYS A 35 -1.57 -1.10 1.84
N PRO A 36 -0.48 -1.54 2.50
CA PRO A 36 0.35 -2.69 2.13
C PRO A 36 -0.31 -4.02 2.56
N TRP A 37 -0.07 -5.09 1.80
CA TRP A 37 -0.47 -6.43 2.22
C TRP A 37 0.71 -7.16 2.85
N SER A 38 0.45 -7.92 3.90
CA SER A 38 1.46 -8.79 4.51
C SER A 38 1.05 -10.25 4.38
N PHE A 39 1.98 -11.10 3.96
CA PHE A 39 1.80 -12.56 3.90
C PHE A 39 3.04 -13.23 4.46
N GLU A 40 2.87 -14.08 5.48
CA GLU A 40 3.98 -14.79 6.13
C GLU A 40 5.15 -13.87 6.53
N MET A 41 4.84 -12.71 7.12
CA MET A 41 5.81 -11.66 7.49
C MET A 41 6.54 -10.98 6.32
N ASN A 42 6.15 -11.25 5.09
CA ASN A 42 6.64 -10.55 3.90
C ASN A 42 5.63 -9.51 3.45
N THR A 43 6.11 -8.30 3.12
CA THR A 43 5.28 -7.26 2.53
C THR A 43 5.14 -7.50 1.03
N LEU A 44 3.90 -7.55 0.55
CA LEU A 44 3.59 -7.60 -0.87
C LEU A 44 3.46 -6.19 -1.41
N ILE A 45 4.28 -5.88 -2.41
CA ILE A 45 4.20 -4.64 -3.18
C ILE A 45 3.33 -4.92 -4.41
N LEU A 46 2.26 -4.15 -4.57
CA LEU A 46 1.31 -4.32 -5.67
C LEU A 46 1.42 -3.14 -6.64
N GLY A 47 1.64 -3.44 -7.92
CA GLY A 47 1.60 -2.49 -9.02
C GLY A 47 0.40 -2.73 -9.93
N ASP A 48 -0.18 -1.66 -10.45
CA ASP A 48 -1.14 -1.74 -11.56
C ASP A 48 -0.40 -2.14 -12.85
N ILE A 49 -1.04 -2.93 -13.70
CA ILE A 49 -0.52 -3.31 -15.02
C ILE A 49 -1.50 -2.75 -16.05
N GLY A 50 -1.02 -1.79 -16.83
CA GLY A 50 -1.74 -1.21 -17.95
C GLY A 50 -1.94 -2.18 -19.10
N VAL A 51 -2.78 -1.77 -20.05
CA VAL A 51 -3.02 -2.55 -21.28
C VAL A 51 -1.72 -2.61 -22.08
N ASN A 52 -1.28 -3.83 -22.43
CA ASN A 52 -0.04 -4.11 -23.16
C ASN A 52 1.27 -3.82 -22.41
N GLU A 53 1.22 -3.59 -21.08
CA GLU A 53 2.44 -3.48 -20.29
C GLU A 53 3.00 -4.87 -19.96
N ASN A 54 4.33 -4.99 -19.96
CA ASN A 54 5.01 -6.20 -19.51
C ASN A 54 5.02 -6.20 -17.97
N PRO A 55 4.43 -7.22 -17.30
CA PRO A 55 4.43 -7.32 -15.83
C PRO A 55 5.84 -7.33 -15.20
N MET A 56 6.87 -7.75 -15.96
CA MET A 56 8.26 -7.73 -15.50
C MET A 56 8.87 -6.34 -15.46
N ASN A 57 8.30 -5.37 -16.19
CA ASN A 57 8.79 -4.00 -16.24
C ASN A 57 8.10 -3.08 -15.22
N ILE A 58 7.11 -3.58 -14.49
CA ILE A 58 6.45 -2.80 -13.44
C ILE A 58 7.43 -2.60 -12.29
N ASP A 59 7.62 -1.35 -11.93
CA ASP A 59 8.39 -0.94 -10.75
C ASP A 59 7.62 -1.34 -9.48
N LEU A 60 8.29 -2.08 -8.60
CA LEU A 60 7.77 -2.57 -7.33
C LEU A 60 8.72 -2.16 -6.18
N ASP A 61 9.38 -1.00 -6.30
CA ASP A 61 10.33 -0.50 -5.30
C ASP A 61 9.66 0.27 -4.15
N TRP A 62 8.41 0.72 -4.34
CA TRP A 62 7.68 1.56 -3.38
C TRP A 62 6.34 0.96 -2.98
N CYS A 63 5.98 1.12 -1.71
CA CYS A 63 4.67 0.78 -1.19
C CYS A 63 4.19 1.85 -0.21
N GLU A 64 2.93 2.22 -0.28
CA GLU A 64 2.29 3.14 0.66
C GLU A 64 1.92 2.39 1.94
N PHE A 65 2.23 2.95 3.11
CA PHE A 65 1.85 2.39 4.40
C PHE A 65 1.74 3.46 5.47
N TYR A 66 0.94 3.17 6.50
CA TYR A 66 0.81 4.02 7.68
C TYR A 66 1.92 3.72 8.68
N VAL A 67 2.52 4.79 9.21
CA VAL A 67 3.48 4.72 10.31
C VAL A 67 2.84 5.30 11.56
N HIS A 68 2.72 4.48 12.60
CA HIS A 68 2.28 4.94 13.91
C HIS A 68 3.51 5.40 14.71
N VAL A 69 3.60 6.70 14.97
CA VAL A 69 4.66 7.28 15.82
C VAL A 69 4.21 7.26 17.27
N HIS A 70 4.86 6.45 18.10
CA HIS A 70 4.58 6.37 19.53
C HIS A 70 5.34 7.43 20.33
N ASP A 71 4.78 7.79 21.50
CA ASP A 71 5.38 8.73 22.46
C ASP A 71 5.69 10.13 21.91
N LEU A 72 5.02 10.52 20.82
CA LEU A 72 5.14 11.87 20.28
C LEU A 72 4.36 12.84 21.17
N PRO A 73 4.99 13.90 21.73
CA PRO A 73 4.25 14.86 22.55
C PRO A 73 3.13 15.54 21.74
N LEU A 74 1.98 15.81 22.37
CA LEU A 74 0.82 16.47 21.72
C LEU A 74 1.21 17.78 20.99
N SER A 75 2.13 18.56 21.54
CA SER A 75 2.62 19.80 20.91
C SER A 75 3.40 19.58 19.61
N LYS A 76 3.82 18.34 19.35
CA LYS A 76 4.56 17.89 18.16
C LYS A 76 3.70 17.09 17.19
N MET A 77 2.46 16.76 17.55
CA MET A 77 1.49 16.11 16.67
C MET A 77 0.91 17.11 15.67
N ASN A 78 1.71 17.48 14.67
CA ASN A 78 1.32 18.42 13.62
C ASN A 78 1.97 18.08 12.28
N PHE A 79 1.39 18.62 11.21
CA PHE A 79 1.81 18.35 9.82
C PHE A 79 3.31 18.58 9.58
N ARG A 80 3.90 19.62 10.17
CA ARG A 80 5.32 19.91 9.99
C ARG A 80 6.21 18.79 10.53
N VAL A 81 5.90 18.28 11.72
CA VAL A 81 6.66 17.19 12.34
C VAL A 81 6.37 15.86 11.64
N ALA A 82 5.11 15.58 11.31
CA ALA A 82 4.73 14.37 10.56
C ALA A 82 5.45 14.32 9.20
N SER A 83 5.47 15.43 8.46
CA SER A 83 6.18 15.54 7.19
C SER A 83 7.69 15.36 7.35
N LEU A 84 8.29 15.90 8.41
CA LEU A 84 9.72 15.70 8.69
C LEU A 84 10.05 14.22 8.92
N ILE A 85 9.28 13.55 9.78
CA ILE A 85 9.49 12.13 10.10
C ILE A 85 9.23 11.26 8.87
N GLY A 86 8.10 11.47 8.19
CA GLY A 86 7.72 10.70 7.01
C GLY A 86 8.73 10.84 5.87
N ASN A 87 9.24 12.06 5.62
CA ASN A 87 10.26 12.29 4.60
C ASN A 87 11.66 11.77 5.00
N ALA A 88 11.91 11.54 6.28
CA ALA A 88 13.12 10.84 6.72
C ALA A 88 13.05 9.33 6.48
N LEU A 89 11.84 8.74 6.50
CA LEU A 89 11.61 7.32 6.24
C LEU A 89 11.42 7.01 4.75
N GLY A 90 10.91 7.97 3.97
CA GLY A 90 10.60 7.80 2.56
C GLY A 90 9.99 9.08 1.99
N LYS A 91 8.82 8.95 1.35
CA LYS A 91 8.03 10.10 0.87
C LYS A 91 6.79 10.25 1.74
N PHE A 92 6.70 11.35 2.46
CA PHE A 92 5.49 11.68 3.21
C PHE A 92 4.34 11.96 2.24
N TRP A 93 3.19 11.32 2.49
CA TRP A 93 1.98 11.50 1.70
C TRP A 93 0.92 12.29 2.48
N ASP A 94 0.52 11.78 3.64
CA ASP A 94 -0.52 12.40 4.46
C ASP A 94 -0.36 12.02 5.94
N MET A 95 -1.13 12.68 6.81
CA MET A 95 -1.32 12.28 8.20
C MET A 95 -2.82 12.24 8.54
N GLU A 96 -3.24 11.24 9.31
CA GLU A 96 -4.57 11.26 9.90
C GLU A 96 -4.63 12.34 10.98
N MET A 97 -5.60 13.25 10.86
CA MET A 97 -5.99 14.19 11.91
C MET A 97 -7.35 13.75 12.42
N ASP A 98 -7.52 13.63 13.74
CA ASP A 98 -8.86 13.37 14.29
C ASP A 98 -9.79 14.57 14.01
N GLU A 99 -11.11 14.33 14.09
CA GLU A 99 -12.14 15.35 13.85
C GLU A 99 -12.06 16.53 14.84
N SER A 100 -11.26 16.42 15.90
CA SER A 100 -11.02 17.45 16.92
C SER A 100 -9.74 18.28 16.67
N GLY A 101 -9.01 18.00 15.58
CA GLY A 101 -7.72 18.63 15.28
C GLY A 101 -6.60 18.21 16.25
N ARG A 102 -6.76 17.07 16.90
CA ARG A 102 -5.73 16.38 17.68
C ARG A 102 -5.42 15.04 16.97
N SER A 103 -4.43 14.33 17.48
CA SER A 103 -4.15 12.94 17.07
C SER A 103 -4.06 12.09 18.31
#